data_AF-A0A6I6ERC3-F1
#
_entry.id   AF-A0A6I6ERC3-F1
#
_cell.length_a   1.000
_cell.length_b   1.000
_cell.length_c   1.000
_cell.angle_alpha   90.00
_cell.angle_beta   90.00
_cell.angle_gamma   90.00
#
_symmetry.space_group_name_H-M   'P 1'
#
loop_
_entity.id
_entity.type
_entity.pdbx_description
1 polymer ?
#
loop_
_entity_poly.entity_id
_entity_poly.type
_entity_poly.pdbx_seq_one_letter_code
_entity_poly.pdbx_strand_id
1 'polypeptide(L)' 'MFVRRDVYETRIEDYLFVLNESRGGIEVFDKHNNMIRNINEVPENFREFKARANEIYKEIEKDL' A
#
# COMPACT_ATOMS: atom_id res chain seq x y z
N MET A 1 18.37 -4.92 16.13
CA MET A 1 16.89 -4.83 16.05
C MET A 1 16.57 -3.44 15.51
N PHE A 2 16.34 -3.31 14.19
CA PHE A 2 16.02 -2.00 13.60
C PHE A 2 14.50 -1.86 13.57
N VAL A 3 13.98 -0.98 14.42
CA VAL A 3 12.56 -0.68 14.56
C VAL A 3 12.32 0.71 13.97
N ARG A 4 11.38 0.75 13.00
CA ARG A 4 10.68 1.91 12.43
C ARG A 4 11.54 2.92 11.66
N ARG A 5 11.70 2.67 10.35
CA ARG A 5 11.54 3.76 9.37
C ARG A 5 10.03 3.95 9.17
N ASP A 6 9.58 5.14 8.86
CA ASP A 6 8.16 5.53 8.81
C ASP A 6 7.37 4.77 7.71
N VAL A 7 7.08 3.50 7.96
CA VAL A 7 6.27 2.66 7.09
C VAL A 7 4.82 3.07 7.31
N TYR A 8 4.23 3.78 6.35
CA TYR A 8 2.79 3.91 6.31
C TYR A 8 2.18 2.58 5.93
N GLU A 9 1.26 2.10 6.74
CA GLU A 9 0.46 0.92 6.41
C GLU A 9 -1.02 1.23 6.62
N THR A 10 -1.86 0.66 5.76
CA THR A 10 -3.30 0.70 5.94
C THR A 10 -3.91 -0.59 5.42
N ARG A 11 -4.95 -1.07 6.10
CA ARG A 11 -5.76 -2.19 5.63
C ARG A 11 -7.07 -1.66 5.08
N ILE A 12 -7.50 -2.21 3.96
CA ILE A 12 -8.80 -1.95 3.35
C ILE A 12 -9.35 -3.32 2.96
N GLU A 13 -10.42 -3.75 3.64
CA GLU A 13 -10.99 -5.10 3.51
C GLU A 13 -9.90 -6.19 3.65
N ASP A 14 -9.79 -7.07 2.66
CA ASP A 14 -8.85 -8.19 2.60
C ASP A 14 -7.44 -7.79 2.12
N TYR A 15 -7.18 -6.49 1.87
CA TYR A 15 -5.91 -6.01 1.32
C TYR A 15 -5.10 -5.19 2.31
N LEU A 16 -3.78 -5.40 2.30
CA LEU A 16 -2.81 -4.63 3.06
C LEU A 16 -1.99 -3.76 2.11
N PHE A 17 -1.95 -2.47 2.39
CA PHE A 17 -1.16 -1.48 1.65
C PHE A 17 0.00 -1.05 2.54
N VAL A 18 1.22 -1.05 1.98
CA VAL A 18 2.44 -0.73 2.71
C VAL A 18 3.26 0.23 1.87
N LEU A 19 3.58 1.42 2.41
CA LEU A 19 4.55 2.32 1.83
C LEU A 19 5.96 1.79 2.09
N ASN A 20 6.64 1.44 1.01
CA ASN A 20 8.02 1.03 1.03
C ASN A 20 8.88 2.11 0.37
N GLU A 21 9.31 3.10 1.15
CA GLU A 21 10.17 4.19 0.65
C GLU A 21 11.50 3.68 0.08
N SER A 22 12.02 2.57 0.61
CA SER A 22 13.27 1.97 0.11
C SER A 22 13.11 1.36 -1.29
N ARG A 23 11.88 1.00 -1.67
CA ARG A 23 11.53 0.52 -3.02
C ARG A 23 10.80 1.59 -3.85
N GLY A 24 10.58 2.77 -3.27
CA GLY A 24 9.99 3.92 -3.93
C GLY A 24 8.50 3.76 -4.25
N GLY A 25 7.72 3.05 -3.43
CA GLY A 25 6.34 2.74 -3.81
C GLY A 25 5.42 2.19 -2.73
N ILE A 26 4.15 2.01 -3.11
CA ILE A 26 3.12 1.33 -2.32
C ILE A 26 3.04 -0.13 -2.79
N GLU A 27 3.35 -1.05 -1.88
CA GLU A 27 3.16 -2.48 -2.05
C GLU A 27 1.76 -2.89 -1.56
N VAL A 28 1.06 -3.70 -2.36
CA VAL A 28 -0.28 -4.21 -2.03
C VAL A 28 -0.22 -5.71 -1.89
N PHE A 29 -0.72 -6.19 -0.75
CA PHE A 29 -0.76 -7.60 -0.40
C PHE A 29 -2.21 -8.06 -0.25
N ASP A 30 -2.49 -9.29 -0.68
CA ASP A 30 -3.76 -9.96 -0.43
C ASP A 30 -3.83 -10.54 1.01
N LYS A 31 -4.98 -11.14 1.35
CA LYS A 31 -5.20 -11.82 2.65
C LYS A 31 -4.26 -13.00 2.93
N HIS A 32 -3.59 -13.52 1.91
CA HIS A 32 -2.62 -14.61 2.01
C HIS A 32 -1.18 -14.08 2.09
N ASN A 33 -0.99 -12.76 2.21
CA ASN A 33 0.30 -12.06 2.19
C ASN A 33 1.06 -12.20 0.86
N ASN A 34 0.38 -12.47 -0.25
CA ASN A 34 0.99 -12.40 -1.56
C ASN A 34 0.97 -10.95 -2.05
N MET A 35 2.11 -10.46 -2.53
CA MET A 35 2.16 -9.15 -3.19
C MET A 35 1.48 -9.25 -4.55
N ILE A 36 0.36 -8.56 -4.72
CA ILE A 36 -0.43 -8.56 -5.97
C ILE A 36 -0.11 -7.35 -6.85
N ARG A 37 0.38 -6.26 -6.26
CA ARG A 37 0.65 -5.02 -6.96
C ARG A 37 1.76 -4.22 -6.26
N ASN A 38 2.54 -3.50 -7.05
CA ASN A 38 3.50 -2.51 -6.57
C ASN A 38 3.34 -1.25 -7.42
N ILE A 39 3.05 -0.13 -6.77
CA ILE A 39 2.86 1.16 -7.40
C ILE A 39 4.08 2.02 -7.05
N ASN A 40 4.87 2.41 -8.06
CA ASN A 40 6.05 3.28 -7.90
C ASN A 40 5.63 4.73 -7.68
N GLU A 41 4.98 4.99 -6.55
CA GLU A 41 4.50 6.30 -6.13
C GLU A 41 4.78 6.44 -4.63
N VAL A 42 5.44 7.53 -4.24
CA VAL A 42 5.75 7.85 -2.85
C VAL A 42 4.87 9.02 -2.42
N PRO A 43 3.82 8.78 -1.62
CA PRO A 43 2.97 9.84 -1.10
C PRO A 43 3.75 10.74 -0.15
N GLU A 44 3.48 12.06 -0.15
CA GLU A 44 4.22 13.00 0.70
C GLU A 44 3.87 12.86 2.18
N ASN A 45 2.70 12.29 2.48
CA ASN A 45 2.19 12.16 3.84
C ASN A 45 1.18 11.01 3.96
N PHE A 46 0.83 10.65 5.19
CA PHE A 46 -0.10 9.55 5.49
C PHE A 46 -1.51 9.75 4.90
N ARG A 47 -1.96 11.00 4.75
CA ARG A 47 -3.28 11.30 4.18
C ARG A 47 -3.31 10.98 2.69
N GLU A 48 -2.29 11.38 1.95
CA GLU A 48 -2.13 11.02 0.53
C GLU A 48 -1.96 9.53 0.35
N PHE A 49 -1.16 8.88 1.21
CA PHE A 49 -1.02 7.43 1.20
C PHE A 49 -2.37 6.71 1.36
N LYS A 50 -3.20 7.14 2.33
CA LYS A 50 -4.54 6.58 2.52
C LYS A 50 -5.47 6.86 1.33
N ALA A 51 -5.41 8.05 0.76
CA ALA A 51 -6.20 8.38 -0.42
C ALA A 51 -5.82 7.47 -1.59
N ARG A 52 -4.52 7.31 -1.84
CA ARG A 52 -4.00 6.48 -2.92
C ARG A 52 -4.30 5.00 -2.71
N ALA A 53 -4.15 4.49 -1.50
CA ALA A 53 -4.56 3.12 -1.16
C ALA A 53 -6.04 2.85 -1.47
N ASN A 54 -6.94 3.80 -1.19
CA ASN A 54 -8.36 3.68 -1.54
C ASN A 54 -8.61 3.68 -3.05
N GLU A 55 -7.85 4.46 -3.81
CA GLU A 55 -7.93 4.45 -5.28
C GLU A 55 -7.48 3.11 -5.85
N ILE A 56 -6.33 2.61 -5.38
CA ILE A 56 -5.80 1.30 -5.80
C ILE A 56 -6.78 0.18 -5.45
N TYR A 57 -7.39 0.21 -4.27
CA TYR A 57 -8.45 -0.73 -3.89
C TYR A 57 -9.60 -0.72 -4.90
N LYS A 58 -10.10 0.47 -5.28
CA LYS A 58 -11.18 0.59 -6.28
C LYS A 58 -10.77 0.12 -7.68
N GLU A 59 -9.50 0.21 -8.04
CA GLU A 59 -8.98 -0.36 -9.30
C GLU A 59 -8.99 -1.88 -9.24
N ILE A 60 -8.51 -2.48 -8.13
CA ILE A 60 -8.52 -3.93 -7.93
C ILE A 60 -9.95 -4.49 -7.99
N GLU A 61 -10.90 -3.83 -7.31
CA GLU A 61 -12.32 -4.24 -7.31
C GLU A 61 -12.99 -4.10 -8.68
N LYS A 62 -12.47 -3.27 -9.59
CA LYS A 62 -12.98 -3.14 -10.97
C LYS A 62 -12.41 -4.21 -11.91
N ASP A 63 -11.23 -4.73 -11.60
CA ASP A 63 -10.55 -5.75 -12.39
C ASP A 63 -11.04 -7.18 -12.04
N LEU A 64 -11.88 -7.33 -10.99
CA LEU A 64 -12.58 -8.55 -10.56
C LEU A 64 -13.94 -8.74 -11.25
#